data_AF-A0A959VQD9-F1
#
_entry.id   AF-A0A959VQD9-F1
#
_cell.length_a   1.000
_cell.length_b   1.000
_cell.length_c   1.000
_cell.angle_alpha   90.00
_cell.angle_beta   90.00
_cell.angle_gamma   90.00
#
_symmetry.space_group_name_H-M   'P 1'
#
loop_
_entity.id
_entity.type
_entity.pdbx_description
1 polymer ?
#
loop_
_entity_poly.entity_id
_entity_poly.type
_entity_poly.pdbx_seq_one_letter_code
_entity_poly.pdbx_strand_id
1 'polypeptide(L)'
;MSDLILYAIPFFFLAMGLEYLTLRHAAHEHAEEQAAIDPDAPIGFEAKDTATSLSMGVGHLFIAGAWKLVVLVIYAAIYSVSPIQLSPSDWWTWVLLFFVDDLAYYAFHRSHHRIRLFWAMHVVHHSSEHYNFSTALRQDWSPFTSIFFWMPGALLFEPWMIYLAFSWSLLYQFLLHTEAVRKLPRPIEFIFNTPSHHRVHHGSQEQYLDKNYG
;
A
#
# COMPACT_ATOMS: atom_id res chain seq x y z
N MET A 1 -2.42 22.60 0.03
CA MET A 1 -2.61 21.18 0.41
C MET A 1 -4.03 20.67 0.15
N SER A 2 -5.08 21.51 0.16
CA SER A 2 -6.46 21.11 -0.19
C SER A 2 -6.59 20.46 -1.57
N ASP A 3 -5.80 20.91 -2.54
CA ASP A 3 -5.95 20.49 -3.94
C ASP A 3 -5.41 19.07 -4.19
N LEU A 4 -4.44 18.60 -3.41
CA LEU A 4 -3.85 17.26 -3.56
C LEU A 4 -4.86 16.14 -3.28
N ILE A 5 -5.70 16.30 -2.24
CA ILE A 5 -6.76 15.33 -1.93
C ILE A 5 -7.85 15.36 -3.01
N LEU A 6 -8.16 16.56 -3.52
CA LEU A 6 -9.14 16.75 -4.59
C LEU A 6 -8.74 16.01 -5.88
N TYR A 7 -7.44 15.91 -6.18
CA TYR A 7 -6.94 15.19 -7.35
C TYR A 7 -6.61 13.71 -7.08
N ALA A 8 -6.27 13.34 -5.85
CA ALA A 8 -5.95 11.96 -5.50
C ALA A 8 -7.14 11.02 -5.73
N ILE A 9 -8.35 11.42 -5.31
CA ILE A 9 -9.55 10.58 -5.48
C ILE A 9 -9.85 10.30 -6.96
N PRO A 10 -9.95 11.31 -7.86
CA PRO A 10 -10.09 11.08 -9.30
C PRO A 10 -8.97 10.22 -9.89
N PHE A 11 -7.72 10.39 -9.41
CA PHE A 11 -6.61 9.56 -9.86
C PHE A 11 -6.82 8.08 -9.55
N PHE A 12 -7.22 7.72 -8.32
CA PHE A 12 -7.49 6.32 -7.96
C PHE A 12 -8.59 5.71 -8.82
N PHE A 13 -9.70 6.42 -9.03
CA PHE A 13 -10.79 5.94 -9.88
C PHE A 13 -10.41 5.84 -11.36
N LEU A 14 -9.62 6.80 -11.88
CA LEU A 14 -9.11 6.74 -13.23
C LEU A 14 -8.16 5.56 -13.41
N ALA A 15 -7.23 5.35 -12.47
CA ALA A 15 -6.28 4.24 -12.50
C ALA A 15 -7.00 2.88 -12.47
N MET A 16 -7.97 2.70 -11.57
CA MET A 16 -8.80 1.49 -11.52
C MET A 16 -9.63 1.31 -12.80
N GLY A 17 -10.18 2.39 -13.36
CA GLY A 17 -10.95 2.35 -14.61
C GLY A 17 -10.09 1.93 -15.80
N LEU A 18 -8.87 2.48 -15.91
CA LEU A 18 -7.91 2.08 -16.94
C LEU A 18 -7.46 0.63 -16.76
N GLU A 19 -7.13 0.22 -15.53
CA GLU A 19 -6.76 -1.17 -15.24
C GLU A 19 -7.89 -2.14 -15.60
N TYR A 20 -9.13 -1.83 -15.21
CA TYR A 20 -10.30 -2.62 -15.57
C TYR A 20 -10.41 -2.80 -17.10
N LEU A 21 -10.24 -1.73 -17.87
CA LEU A 21 -10.27 -1.81 -19.33
C LEU A 21 -9.10 -2.65 -19.87
N THR A 22 -7.90 -2.51 -19.31
CA THR A 22 -6.71 -3.29 -19.70
C THR A 22 -6.89 -4.77 -19.41
N LEU A 23 -7.29 -5.13 -18.18
CA LEU A 23 -7.53 -6.51 -17.78
C LEU A 23 -8.68 -7.12 -18.60
N ARG A 24 -9.76 -6.38 -18.83
CA ARG A 24 -10.88 -6.83 -19.68
C ARG A 24 -10.46 -7.02 -21.14
N HIS A 25 -9.55 -6.21 -21.66
CA HIS A 25 -9.05 -6.40 -23.02
C HIS A 25 -8.19 -7.66 -23.13
N ALA A 26 -7.23 -7.83 -22.22
CA ALA A 26 -6.40 -9.04 -22.13
C ALA A 26 -7.26 -10.31 -21.94
N ALA A 27 -8.33 -10.17 -21.14
CA ALA A 27 -9.33 -11.19 -20.92
C ALA A 27 -10.03 -11.65 -22.20
N HIS A 28 -10.41 -10.69 -23.04
CA HIS A 28 -11.04 -10.96 -24.33
C HIS A 28 -10.09 -11.64 -25.32
N GLU A 29 -8.80 -11.29 -25.33
CA GLU A 29 -7.80 -11.94 -26.21
C GLU A 29 -7.53 -13.40 -25.82
N HIS A 30 -7.60 -13.72 -24.53
CA HIS A 30 -7.42 -15.08 -24.01
C HIS A 30 -8.75 -15.80 -23.70
N ALA A 31 -9.89 -15.21 -24.09
CA ALA A 31 -11.22 -15.65 -23.67
C ALA A 31 -11.55 -17.08 -24.08
N GLU A 32 -11.11 -17.55 -25.25
CA GLU A 32 -11.39 -18.93 -25.68
C GLU A 32 -10.64 -19.96 -24.83
N GLU A 33 -9.41 -19.66 -24.43
CA GLU A 33 -8.58 -20.52 -23.59
C GLU A 33 -9.07 -20.49 -22.12
N GLN A 34 -9.49 -19.32 -21.64
CA GLN A 34 -10.02 -19.14 -20.30
C GLN A 34 -11.45 -19.71 -20.14
N ALA A 35 -12.33 -19.49 -21.12
CA ALA A 35 -13.70 -20.01 -21.10
C ALA A 35 -13.76 -21.54 -21.29
N ALA A 36 -12.73 -22.14 -21.90
CA ALA A 36 -12.57 -23.60 -21.95
C ALA A 36 -12.22 -24.21 -20.58
N ILE A 37 -11.69 -23.41 -19.65
CA ILE A 37 -11.27 -23.82 -18.31
C ILE A 37 -12.35 -23.45 -17.28
N ASP A 38 -12.92 -22.25 -17.35
CA ASP A 38 -14.03 -21.78 -16.50
C ASP A 38 -14.83 -20.68 -17.23
N PRO A 39 -16.11 -20.93 -17.61
CA PRO A 39 -16.93 -19.98 -18.36
C PRO A 39 -17.32 -18.71 -17.59
N ASP A 40 -17.19 -18.69 -16.27
CA ASP A 40 -17.52 -17.55 -15.41
C ASP A 40 -16.26 -16.81 -14.90
N ALA A 41 -15.06 -17.21 -15.32
CA ALA A 41 -13.79 -16.73 -14.78
C ALA A 41 -13.59 -15.21 -14.98
N PRO A 42 -13.56 -14.42 -13.90
CA PRO A 42 -13.13 -13.03 -13.98
C PRO A 42 -11.61 -13.00 -14.12
N ILE A 43 -11.10 -12.19 -15.05
CA ILE A 43 -9.66 -12.14 -15.38
C ILE A 43 -8.96 -11.13 -14.45
N GLY A 44 -9.26 -11.25 -13.15
CA GLY A 44 -8.74 -10.40 -12.09
C GLY A 44 -9.67 -9.26 -11.65
N PHE A 45 -10.98 -9.29 -11.95
CA PHE A 45 -11.92 -8.29 -11.43
C PHE A 45 -13.33 -8.85 -11.21
N GLU A 46 -13.81 -8.81 -9.97
CA GLU A 46 -15.20 -9.11 -9.62
C GLU A 46 -15.85 -7.93 -8.90
N ALA A 47 -17.04 -7.52 -9.35
CA ALA A 47 -17.72 -6.35 -8.82
C ALA A 47 -17.97 -6.42 -7.30
N LYS A 48 -18.29 -7.61 -6.77
CA LYS A 48 -18.50 -7.82 -5.32
C LYS A 48 -17.19 -7.72 -4.53
N ASP A 49 -16.12 -8.31 -5.03
CA ASP A 49 -14.79 -8.22 -4.40
C ASP A 49 -14.29 -6.78 -4.42
N THR A 50 -14.41 -6.07 -5.54
CA THR A 50 -14.08 -4.65 -5.64
C THR A 50 -14.94 -3.77 -4.74
N ALA A 51 -16.25 -3.97 -4.71
CA ALA A 51 -17.14 -3.23 -3.82
C ALA A 51 -16.77 -3.44 -2.35
N THR A 52 -16.42 -4.68 -1.99
CA THR A 52 -15.91 -5.01 -0.65
C THR A 52 -14.63 -4.21 -0.38
N SER A 53 -13.61 -4.32 -1.23
CA SER A 53 -12.35 -3.60 -1.07
C SER A 53 -12.54 -2.08 -0.92
N LEU A 54 -13.39 -1.47 -1.75
CA LEU A 54 -13.70 -0.03 -1.66
C LEU A 54 -14.41 0.33 -0.36
N SER A 55 -15.40 -0.47 0.06
CA SER A 55 -16.13 -0.22 1.32
C SER A 55 -15.22 -0.31 2.54
N MET A 56 -14.30 -1.28 2.53
CA MET A 56 -13.29 -1.46 3.57
C MET A 56 -12.33 -0.26 3.62
N GLY A 57 -11.86 0.19 2.45
CA GLY A 57 -11.02 1.38 2.32
C GLY A 57 -11.70 2.64 2.84
N VAL A 58 -12.97 2.85 2.53
CA VAL A 58 -13.76 3.98 3.07
C VAL A 58 -13.84 3.91 4.59
N GLY A 59 -14.13 2.74 5.17
CA GLY A 59 -14.12 2.54 6.62
C GLY A 59 -12.76 2.83 7.25
N HIS A 60 -11.67 2.35 6.62
CA HIS A 60 -10.30 2.62 7.05
C HIS A 60 -10.00 4.12 7.05
N LEU A 61 -10.41 4.88 6.01
CA LEU A 61 -10.14 6.33 5.94
C LEU A 61 -10.69 7.09 7.15
N PHE A 62 -11.88 6.75 7.65
CA PHE A 62 -12.43 7.39 8.84
C PHE A 62 -11.63 7.06 10.09
N ILE A 63 -11.33 5.78 10.33
CA ILE A 63 -10.65 5.32 11.54
C ILE A 63 -9.19 5.77 11.53
N ALA A 64 -8.48 5.55 10.43
CA ALA A 64 -7.10 5.99 10.25
C ALA A 64 -7.00 7.52 10.24
N GLY A 65 -7.97 8.24 9.68
CA GLY A 65 -8.02 9.71 9.75
C GLY A 65 -8.07 10.22 11.19
N ALA A 66 -8.96 9.66 12.01
CA ALA A 66 -9.04 10.00 13.44
C ALA A 66 -7.76 9.60 14.19
N TRP A 67 -7.23 8.40 13.92
CA TRP A 67 -6.00 7.92 14.55
C TRP A 67 -4.78 8.77 14.19
N LYS A 68 -4.66 9.25 12.94
CA LYS A 68 -3.60 10.17 12.52
C LYS A 68 -3.60 11.47 13.32
N LEU A 69 -4.74 11.97 13.79
CA LEU A 69 -4.75 13.15 14.68
C LEU A 69 -4.11 12.85 16.03
N VAL A 70 -4.36 11.66 16.59
CA VAL A 70 -3.71 11.19 17.84
C VAL A 70 -2.20 11.02 17.63
N VAL A 71 -1.81 10.33 16.56
CA VAL A 71 -0.40 10.11 16.22
C VAL A 71 0.32 11.43 15.95
N LEU A 72 -0.34 12.41 15.31
CA LEU A 72 0.21 13.75 15.07
C LEU A 72 0.58 14.44 16.39
N VAL A 73 -0.31 14.41 17.38
CA VAL A 73 -0.05 15.00 18.71
C VAL A 73 1.13 14.31 19.39
N ILE A 74 1.17 12.98 19.35
CA ILE A 74 2.25 12.20 19.95
C ILE A 74 3.60 12.51 19.26
N TYR A 75 3.63 12.50 17.94
CA TYR A 75 4.85 12.80 17.19
C TYR A 75 5.30 14.25 17.37
N ALA A 76 4.36 15.21 17.45
CA ALA A 76 4.70 16.59 17.76
C ALA A 76 5.30 16.74 19.18
N ALA A 77 4.78 15.99 20.16
CA ALA A 77 5.33 15.96 21.51
C ALA A 77 6.73 15.32 21.57
N ILE A 78 6.98 14.27 20.78
CA ILE A 78 8.31 13.65 20.66
C ILE A 78 9.28 14.62 19.98
N TYR A 79 8.86 15.22 18.87
CA TYR A 79 9.69 16.16 18.11
C TYR A 79 10.07 17.40 18.93
N SER A 80 9.15 17.93 19.75
CA SER A 80 9.39 19.15 20.55
C SER A 80 10.48 18.97 21.61
N VAL A 81 10.73 17.75 22.06
CA VAL A 81 11.81 17.40 23.00
C VAL A 81 12.99 16.72 22.31
N SER A 82 12.95 16.59 20.99
CA SER A 82 14.02 15.93 20.26
C SER A 82 15.33 16.70 20.38
N PRO A 83 16.47 16.01 20.63
CA PRO A 83 17.78 16.64 20.61
C PRO A 83 18.26 17.01 19.21
N ILE A 84 17.68 16.42 18.15
CA ILE A 84 18.08 16.62 16.76
C ILE A 84 16.83 16.88 15.92
N GLN A 85 16.77 18.06 15.31
CA GLN A 85 15.66 18.48 14.47
C GLN A 85 16.20 18.83 13.09
N LEU A 86 15.98 17.95 12.12
CA LEU A 86 16.48 18.11 10.76
C LEU A 86 15.57 19.07 9.98
N SER A 87 16.19 20.00 9.27
CA SER A 87 15.47 21.04 8.53
C SER A 87 14.88 20.48 7.23
N PRO A 88 13.60 20.78 6.90
CA PRO A 88 13.02 20.43 5.60
C PRO A 88 13.63 21.22 4.43
N SER A 89 14.38 22.29 4.70
CA SER A 89 15.09 23.07 3.66
C SER A 89 16.32 22.34 3.12
N ASP A 90 16.85 21.37 3.86
CA ASP A 90 18.01 20.59 3.45
C ASP A 90 17.57 19.40 2.59
N TRP A 91 18.07 19.33 1.35
CA TRP A 91 17.70 18.26 0.41
C TRP A 91 18.02 16.85 0.94
N TRP A 92 19.10 16.72 1.72
CA TRP A 92 19.55 15.44 2.27
C TRP A 92 18.65 14.94 3.39
N THR A 93 17.91 15.84 4.08
CA THR A 93 16.89 15.47 5.06
C THR A 93 15.80 14.62 4.41
N TRP A 94 15.38 14.98 3.20
CA TRP A 94 14.39 14.21 2.44
C TRP A 94 14.90 12.85 1.98
N VAL A 95 16.17 12.77 1.59
CA VAL A 95 16.82 11.49 1.24
C VAL A 95 16.89 10.58 2.46
N LEU A 96 17.29 11.10 3.62
CA LEU A 96 17.32 10.33 4.85
C LEU A 96 15.91 9.91 5.27
N LEU A 97 14.93 10.82 5.19
CA LEU A 97 13.52 10.52 5.49
C LEU A 97 12.98 9.41 4.60
N PHE A 98 13.31 9.40 3.31
CA PHE A 98 12.92 8.33 2.39
C PHE A 98 13.41 6.96 2.90
N PHE A 99 14.68 6.82 3.27
CA PHE A 99 15.20 5.55 3.80
C PHE A 99 14.64 5.18 5.17
N VAL A 100 14.35 6.17 6.02
CA VAL A 100 13.70 5.94 7.32
C VAL A 100 12.27 5.45 7.12
N ASP A 101 11.51 6.05 6.21
CA ASP A 101 10.15 5.64 5.87
C ASP A 101 10.12 4.24 5.24
N ASP A 102 11.02 3.95 4.30
CA ASP A 102 11.18 2.64 3.66
C ASP A 102 11.49 1.54 4.69
N LEU A 103 12.46 1.78 5.59
CA LEU A 103 12.80 0.85 6.65
C LEU A 103 11.65 0.66 7.66
N ALA A 104 10.97 1.75 8.05
CA ALA A 104 9.82 1.69 8.94
C ALA A 104 8.68 0.89 8.33
N TYR A 105 8.38 1.12 7.05
CA TYR A 105 7.37 0.38 6.29
C TYR A 105 7.73 -1.10 6.21
N TYR A 106 8.96 -1.44 5.83
CA TYR A 106 9.43 -2.82 5.77
C TYR A 106 9.30 -3.52 7.13
N ALA A 107 9.72 -2.88 8.21
CA ALA A 107 9.63 -3.44 9.55
C ALA A 107 8.17 -3.61 9.99
N PHE A 108 7.31 -2.63 9.71
CA PHE A 108 5.88 -2.70 9.94
C PHE A 108 5.28 -3.89 9.20
N HIS A 109 5.45 -3.94 7.89
CA HIS A 109 4.84 -4.92 7.02
C HIS A 109 5.33 -6.34 7.34
N ARG A 110 6.64 -6.54 7.46
CA ARG A 110 7.21 -7.82 7.89
C ARG A 110 6.66 -8.25 9.25
N SER A 111 6.54 -7.35 10.21
CA SER A 111 5.97 -7.70 11.52
C SER A 111 4.51 -8.13 11.42
N HIS A 112 3.74 -7.52 10.51
CA HIS A 112 2.35 -7.88 10.24
C HIS A 112 2.20 -9.24 9.55
N HIS A 113 3.22 -9.73 8.85
CA HIS A 113 3.22 -11.11 8.35
C HIS A 113 3.75 -12.14 9.36
N ARG A 114 4.68 -11.74 10.24
CA ARG A 114 5.43 -12.69 11.09
C ARG A 114 4.86 -12.85 12.50
N ILE A 115 4.07 -11.90 12.98
CA ILE A 115 3.49 -11.92 14.33
C ILE A 115 1.99 -12.16 14.22
N ARG A 116 1.48 -13.26 14.80
CA ARG A 116 0.08 -13.69 14.66
C ARG A 116 -0.95 -12.61 15.00
N LEU A 117 -0.68 -11.80 16.03
CA LEU A 117 -1.55 -10.69 16.42
C LEU A 117 -1.63 -9.61 15.33
N PHE A 118 -0.48 -9.25 14.74
CA PHE A 118 -0.42 -8.25 13.69
C PHE A 118 -0.89 -8.82 12.34
N TRP A 119 -0.75 -10.12 12.12
CA TRP A 119 -1.37 -10.80 10.98
C TRP A 119 -2.89 -10.74 11.02
N ALA A 120 -3.52 -10.83 12.19
CA ALA A 120 -4.96 -10.64 12.30
C ALA A 120 -5.41 -9.23 11.85
N MET A 121 -4.51 -8.24 11.91
CA MET A 121 -4.74 -6.88 11.42
C MET A 121 -4.42 -6.74 9.92
N HIS A 122 -3.69 -7.67 9.31
CA HIS A 122 -3.23 -7.53 7.93
C HIS A 122 -3.81 -8.57 6.95
N VAL A 123 -4.27 -9.73 7.45
CA VAL A 123 -4.86 -10.81 6.65
C VAL A 123 -6.01 -10.34 5.77
N VAL A 124 -6.75 -9.33 6.24
CA VAL A 124 -7.87 -8.74 5.50
C VAL A 124 -7.41 -8.15 4.18
N HIS A 125 -6.23 -7.54 4.15
CA HIS A 125 -5.63 -7.03 2.92
C HIS A 125 -5.31 -8.16 1.91
N HIS A 126 -4.89 -9.31 2.43
CA HIS A 126 -4.60 -10.53 1.67
C HIS A 126 -5.83 -11.39 1.36
N SER A 127 -7.03 -10.94 1.75
CA SER A 127 -8.25 -11.74 1.59
C SER A 127 -9.00 -11.50 0.28
N SER A 128 -8.48 -10.65 -0.61
CA SER A 128 -9.10 -10.41 -1.91
C SER A 128 -8.90 -11.65 -2.78
N GLU A 129 -9.97 -12.12 -3.43
CA GLU A 129 -9.87 -13.27 -4.35
C GLU A 129 -9.23 -12.87 -5.69
N HIS A 130 -9.27 -11.57 -6.02
CA HIS A 130 -8.67 -11.00 -7.22
C HIS A 130 -7.58 -9.99 -6.85
N TYR A 131 -6.48 -9.97 -7.60
CA TYR A 131 -5.36 -9.05 -7.36
C TYR A 131 -5.34 -7.92 -8.39
N ASN A 132 -5.83 -6.74 -7.99
CA ASN A 132 -5.94 -5.54 -8.82
C ASN A 132 -5.86 -4.28 -7.95
N PHE A 133 -5.97 -3.08 -8.52
CA PHE A 133 -5.79 -1.84 -7.78
C PHE A 133 -6.82 -1.65 -6.65
N SER A 134 -7.99 -2.29 -6.74
CA SER A 134 -8.95 -2.26 -5.63
C SER A 134 -8.43 -3.04 -4.41
N THR A 135 -7.61 -4.08 -4.58
CA THR A 135 -6.96 -4.83 -3.49
C THR A 135 -6.13 -3.91 -2.59
N ALA A 136 -5.46 -2.91 -3.16
CA ALA A 136 -4.73 -1.89 -2.40
C ALA A 136 -5.64 -1.13 -1.41
N LEU A 137 -6.93 -1.00 -1.72
CA LEU A 137 -7.91 -0.30 -0.89
C LEU A 137 -8.60 -1.22 0.12
N ARG A 138 -8.38 -2.54 0.06
CA ARG A 138 -8.84 -3.51 1.07
C ARG A 138 -8.00 -3.38 2.34
N GLN A 139 -8.23 -2.30 3.09
CA GLN A 139 -7.50 -1.98 4.30
C GLN A 139 -8.27 -2.42 5.55
N ASP A 140 -7.55 -2.83 6.58
CA ASP A 140 -8.13 -3.17 7.87
C ASP A 140 -8.54 -1.92 8.67
N TRP A 141 -9.23 -2.11 9.78
CA TRP A 141 -9.75 -1.03 10.60
C TRP A 141 -8.98 -0.84 11.91
N SER A 142 -7.76 -1.38 12.00
CA SER A 142 -6.90 -1.40 13.18
C SER A 142 -5.52 -0.79 12.90
N PRO A 143 -5.42 0.50 12.50
CA PRO A 143 -4.16 1.15 12.11
C PRO A 143 -3.19 1.40 13.29
N PHE A 144 -3.51 0.93 14.48
CA PHE A 144 -2.97 1.38 15.76
C PHE A 144 -1.49 1.06 15.97
N THR A 145 -0.98 0.02 15.33
CA THR A 145 0.41 -0.46 15.48
C THR A 145 1.42 0.39 14.71
N SER A 146 0.99 1.10 13.65
CA SER A 146 1.85 1.94 12.81
C SER A 146 2.64 2.97 13.61
N ILE A 147 2.05 3.51 14.68
CA ILE A 147 2.68 4.54 15.53
C ILE A 147 4.08 4.13 16.00
N PHE A 148 4.31 2.85 16.32
CA PHE A 148 5.57 2.38 16.87
C PHE A 148 6.71 2.34 15.84
N PHE A 149 6.38 2.12 14.57
CA PHE A 149 7.38 1.93 13.51
C PHE A 149 7.93 3.26 12.99
N TRP A 150 7.08 4.30 12.91
CA TRP A 150 7.50 5.64 12.51
C TRP A 150 7.90 6.54 13.67
N MET A 151 7.72 6.10 14.92
CA MET A 151 8.12 6.84 16.13
C MET A 151 9.59 7.29 16.12
N PRO A 152 10.58 6.46 15.70
CA PRO A 152 11.97 6.89 15.62
C PRO A 152 12.17 8.07 14.66
N GLY A 153 11.37 8.16 13.59
CA GLY A 153 11.40 9.28 12.67
C GLY A 153 10.98 10.59 13.33
N ALA A 154 10.05 10.57 14.30
CA ALA A 154 9.62 11.76 15.03
C ALA A 154 10.70 12.34 15.95
N LEU A 155 11.80 11.61 16.20
CA LEU A 155 13.00 12.14 16.86
C LEU A 155 13.90 12.92 15.90
N LEU A 156 13.62 12.99 14.60
CA LEU A 156 14.48 13.64 13.62
C LEU A 156 13.72 14.62 12.73
N PHE A 157 12.49 14.28 12.34
CA PHE A 157 11.72 14.98 11.33
C PHE A 157 10.45 15.58 11.90
N GLU A 158 10.01 16.71 11.34
CA GLU A 158 8.72 17.30 11.68
C GLU A 158 7.59 16.31 11.35
N PRO A 159 6.53 16.20 12.17
CA PRO A 159 5.47 15.21 11.97
C PRO A 159 4.81 15.27 10.57
N TRP A 160 4.66 16.46 9.99
CA TRP A 160 4.08 16.60 8.65
C TRP A 160 4.96 16.00 7.56
N MET A 161 6.29 16.00 7.73
CA MET A 161 7.23 15.40 6.78
C MET A 161 7.05 13.88 6.78
N ILE A 162 6.90 13.28 7.97
CA ILE A 162 6.64 11.85 8.12
C ILE A 162 5.32 11.47 7.44
N TYR A 163 4.25 12.24 7.64
CA TYR A 163 2.98 12.01 6.95
C TYR A 163 3.08 12.13 5.44
N LEU A 164 3.89 13.07 4.94
CA LEU A 164 4.10 13.23 3.51
C LEU A 164 4.86 12.04 2.92
N ALA A 165 5.95 11.61 3.56
CA ALA A 165 6.72 10.43 3.16
C ALA A 165 5.85 9.17 3.15
N PHE A 166 5.11 8.93 4.24
CA PHE A 166 4.17 7.83 4.34
C PHE A 166 3.10 7.87 3.23
N SER A 167 2.60 9.06 2.87
CA SER A 167 1.61 9.21 1.79
C SER A 167 2.20 8.89 0.41
N TRP A 168 3.46 9.26 0.15
CA TRP A 168 4.15 8.86 -1.08
C TRP A 168 4.41 7.36 -1.13
N SER A 169 4.82 6.76 -0.03
CA SER A 169 4.98 5.30 0.09
C SER A 169 3.67 4.58 -0.18
N LEU A 170 2.55 5.00 0.41
CA LEU A 170 1.23 4.41 0.11
C LEU A 170 0.80 4.57 -1.35
N LEU A 171 1.08 5.72 -1.98
CA LEU A 171 0.79 5.91 -3.40
C LEU A 171 1.63 4.97 -4.27
N TYR A 172 2.90 4.77 -3.93
CA TYR A 172 3.76 3.81 -4.59
C TYR A 172 3.22 2.38 -4.43
N GLN A 173 2.90 1.98 -3.20
CA GLN A 173 2.33 0.66 -2.89
C GLN A 173 1.02 0.41 -3.63
N PHE A 174 0.14 1.40 -3.75
CA PHE A 174 -1.09 1.29 -4.55
C PHE A 174 -0.80 0.82 -5.98
N LEU A 175 0.20 1.41 -6.65
CA LEU A 175 0.55 1.09 -8.04
C LEU A 175 1.16 -0.31 -8.21
N LEU A 176 1.54 -1.00 -7.13
CA LEU A 176 2.05 -2.37 -7.19
C LEU A 176 0.93 -3.42 -7.25
N HIS A 177 -0.30 -3.04 -6.91
CA HIS A 177 -1.44 -3.96 -6.86
C HIS A 177 -2.06 -4.14 -8.23
N THR A 178 -1.36 -4.78 -9.16
CA THR A 178 -1.91 -5.07 -10.48
C THR A 178 -1.35 -6.33 -11.10
N GLU A 179 -2.19 -7.05 -11.85
CA GLU A 179 -1.78 -8.13 -12.75
C GLU A 179 -1.43 -7.64 -14.15
N ALA A 180 -1.84 -6.41 -14.52
CA ALA A 180 -1.63 -5.87 -15.85
C ALA A 180 -0.13 -5.71 -16.20
N VAL A 181 0.71 -5.50 -15.19
CA VAL A 181 2.17 -5.39 -15.35
C VAL A 181 2.83 -6.70 -14.95
N ARG A 182 3.16 -7.55 -15.93
CA ARG A 182 3.77 -8.86 -15.64
C ARG A 182 5.16 -8.75 -15.01
N LYS A 183 6.13 -8.17 -15.72
CA LYS A 183 7.50 -8.03 -15.23
C LYS A 183 8.18 -6.84 -15.90
N LEU A 184 8.84 -6.02 -15.11
CA LEU A 184 9.62 -4.87 -15.55
C LEU A 184 11.05 -5.30 -15.95
N PRO A 185 11.80 -4.44 -16.66
CA PRO A 185 13.20 -4.69 -16.97
C PRO A 185 14.04 -5.04 -15.74
N ARG A 186 14.98 -5.97 -15.89
CA ARG A 186 15.79 -6.56 -14.80
C ARG A 186 16.42 -5.54 -13.82
N PRO A 187 16.97 -4.40 -14.27
CA PRO A 187 17.52 -3.42 -13.33
C PRO A 187 16.48 -2.82 -12.39
N ILE A 188 15.26 -2.61 -12.87
CA ILE A 188 14.15 -2.06 -12.07
C ILE A 188 13.70 -3.11 -11.06
N GLU A 189 13.49 -4.35 -11.51
CA GLU A 189 13.15 -5.47 -10.64
C GLU A 189 14.22 -5.75 -9.57
N PHE A 190 15.49 -5.43 -9.84
CA PHE A 190 16.55 -5.67 -8.86
C PHE A 190 16.56 -4.63 -7.72
N ILE A 191 16.18 -3.39 -8.01
CA ILE A 191 16.31 -2.27 -7.09
C ILE A 191 14.99 -1.96 -6.37
N PHE A 192 13.86 -2.10 -7.08
CA PHE A 192 12.56 -1.62 -6.63
C PHE A 192 11.60 -2.77 -6.36
N ASN A 193 10.72 -2.61 -5.38
CA ASN A 193 9.51 -3.43 -5.30
C ASN A 193 8.64 -3.13 -6.53
N THR A 194 8.15 -4.15 -7.22
CA THR A 194 7.41 -4.00 -8.48
C THR A 194 6.08 -4.74 -8.37
N PRO A 195 5.14 -4.52 -9.30
CA PRO A 195 3.93 -5.34 -9.36
C PRO A 195 4.23 -6.85 -9.38
N SER A 196 5.38 -7.27 -9.94
CA SER A 196 5.76 -8.67 -9.99
C SER A 196 6.17 -9.23 -8.62
N HIS A 197 6.91 -8.45 -7.83
CA HIS A 197 7.30 -8.82 -6.47
C HIS A 197 6.10 -8.82 -5.52
N HIS A 198 5.25 -7.79 -5.62
CA HIS A 198 4.09 -7.65 -4.75
C HIS A 198 3.00 -8.69 -5.06
N ARG A 199 2.87 -9.15 -6.31
CA ARG A 199 2.04 -10.34 -6.61
C ARG A 199 2.53 -11.61 -5.93
N VAL A 200 3.84 -11.84 -5.91
CA VAL A 200 4.41 -12.97 -5.16
C VAL A 200 4.10 -12.81 -3.67
N HIS A 201 4.20 -11.60 -3.14
CA HIS A 201 3.86 -11.32 -1.74
C HIS A 201 2.42 -11.69 -1.37
N HIS A 202 1.45 -11.36 -2.24
CA HIS A 202 0.04 -11.71 -2.08
C HIS A 202 -0.30 -13.16 -2.45
N GLY A 203 0.67 -13.92 -2.98
CA GLY A 203 0.47 -15.29 -3.42
C GLY A 203 0.19 -16.24 -2.26
N SER A 204 -0.91 -16.99 -2.35
CA SER A 204 -1.28 -18.02 -1.36
C SER A 204 -0.67 -19.40 -1.63
N GLN A 205 0.01 -19.57 -2.77
CA GLN A 205 0.70 -20.82 -3.09
C GLN A 205 1.93 -21.01 -2.19
N GLU A 206 2.22 -22.25 -1.80
CA GLU A 206 3.29 -22.59 -0.84
C GLU A 206 4.65 -21.95 -1.17
N GLN A 207 5.02 -21.90 -2.45
CA GLN A 207 6.27 -21.32 -2.92
C GLN A 207 6.38 -19.79 -2.75
N TYR A 208 5.27 -19.10 -2.47
CA TYR A 208 5.18 -17.64 -2.37
C TYR A 208 4.92 -17.12 -0.96
N LEU A 209 4.58 -18.01 -0.03
CA LEU A 209 4.37 -17.66 1.37
C LEU A 209 5.61 -16.98 1.96
N ASP A 210 5.36 -15.95 2.78
CA ASP A 210 6.38 -15.26 3.57
C ASP A 210 7.49 -14.56 2.75
N LYS A 211 7.17 -14.07 1.54
CA LYS A 211 8.13 -13.37 0.65
C LYS A 211 7.80 -11.89 0.46
N ASN A 212 8.84 -11.13 0.09
CA ASN A 212 8.76 -9.75 -0.41
C ASN A 212 7.93 -8.78 0.45
N TYR A 213 8.35 -8.55 1.70
CA TYR A 213 7.66 -7.61 2.62
C TYR A 213 7.93 -6.12 2.36
N GLY A 214 8.72 -5.78 1.34
CA GLY A 214 9.13 -4.41 1.01
C GLY A 214 8.92 -4.19 -0.47
#